data_AF-A0A5E4VE62-F1
#
_entry.id   AF-A0A5E4VE62-F1
#
_cell.length_a   1.000
_cell.length_b   1.000
_cell.length_c   1.000
_cell.angle_alpha   90.00
_cell.angle_beta   90.00
_cell.angle_gamma   90.00
#
_symmetry.space_group_name_H-M   'P 1'
#
loop_
_entity.id
_entity.type
_entity.pdbx_description
1 polymer ?
#
loop_
_entity_poly.entity_id
_entity_poly.type
_entity_poly.pdbx_seq_one_letter_code
_entity_poly.pdbx_strand_id
1 'polypeptide(L)' 'MDFKTYYQGLSQDERKKFATHANTSTAYIEVHLLPRRKIPKPPLLDGLASACLAMGADITKGDLLAFFYRTEAPSVVA' A
#
# COMPACT_ATOMS: atom_id res chain seq x y z
N MET A 1 5.70 6.44 -9.14
CA MET A 1 6.21 5.23 -8.46
C MET A 1 5.02 4.54 -7.82
N ASP A 2 4.82 3.23 -8.03
CA ASP A 2 3.63 2.55 -7.47
C ASP A 2 3.87 2.10 -6.01
N PHE A 3 2.79 2.08 -5.23
CA PHE A 3 2.80 1.65 -3.82
C PHE A 3 3.49 0.30 -3.59
N LYS A 4 3.24 -0.67 -4.48
CA LYS A 4 3.85 -2.00 -4.40
C LYS A 4 5.37 -1.94 -4.52
N THR A 5 5.88 -1.23 -5.53
CA THR A 5 7.32 -1.10 -5.77
C THR A 5 8.01 -0.39 -4.62
N TYR A 6 7.40 0.68 -4.09
CA TYR A 6 7.90 1.37 -2.90
C TYR A 6 7.99 0.43 -1.70
N TYR A 7 6.88 -0.24 -1.35
CA TYR A 7 6.85 -1.11 -0.17
C TYR A 7 7.82 -2.30 -0.28
N GLN A 8 7.98 -2.87 -1.49
CA GLN A 8 8.93 -3.95 -1.73
C GLN A 8 10.40 -3.50 -1.64
N GLY A 9 10.68 -2.23 -1.92
CA GLY A 9 12.01 -1.63 -1.76
C GLY A 9 12.42 -1.37 -0.31
N LEU A 10 11.46 -1.38 0.63
CA LEU A 10 11.75 -1.22 2.06
C LEU A 10 12.41 -2.46 2.65
N SER A 11 13.39 -2.24 3.53
CA SER A 11 13.93 -3.27 4.42
C SER A 11 12.89 -3.80 5.40
N GLN A 12 13.18 -4.92 6.07
CA GLN A 12 12.23 -5.53 7.01
C GLN A 12 11.87 -4.60 8.17
N ASP A 13 12.82 -3.82 8.67
CA ASP A 13 12.58 -2.87 9.76
C ASP A 13 11.81 -1.63 9.29
N GLU A 14 12.09 -1.15 8.08
CA GLU A 14 11.31 -0.08 7.46
C GLU A 14 9.86 -0.50 7.19
N ARG A 15 9.63 -1.74 6.78
CA ARG A 15 8.26 -2.28 6.63
C ARG A 15 7.52 -2.32 7.96
N LYS A 16 8.19 -2.70 9.06
CA LYS A 16 7.59 -2.66 10.41
C LYS A 16 7.23 -1.23 10.80
N LYS A 17 8.15 -0.27 10.64
CA LYS A 17 7.91 1.15 10.91
C LYS A 17 6.74 1.68 10.08
N PHE A 18 6.72 1.38 8.79
CA PHE A 18 5.64 1.75 7.87
C PHE A 18 4.29 1.21 8.37
N ALA A 19 4.22 -0.08 8.71
CA ALA A 19 3.00 -0.70 9.19
C ALA A 19 2.50 -0.09 10.50
N THR A 20 3.40 0.17 11.44
CA THR A 20 3.09 0.85 12.71
C THR A 20 2.53 2.25 12.46
N HIS A 21 3.16 3.05 11.59
CA HIS A 21 2.66 4.38 11.23
C HIS A 21 1.29 4.34 10.56
N ALA A 22 1.06 3.36 9.68
CA ALA A 22 -0.22 3.16 9.02
C ALA A 22 -1.30 2.49 9.91
N ASN A 23 -1.00 2.28 11.20
CA ASN A 23 -1.87 1.60 12.16
C ASN A 23 -2.35 0.22 11.67
N THR A 24 -1.43 -0.57 11.13
CA THR A 24 -1.67 -1.92 10.61
C THR A 24 -0.47 -2.83 10.89
N SER A 25 -0.41 -4.02 10.28
CA SER A 25 0.72 -4.94 10.39
C SER A 25 1.36 -5.22 9.03
N THR A 26 2.65 -5.57 9.03
CA THR A 26 3.37 -5.99 7.81
C THR A 26 2.67 -7.17 7.14
N ALA A 27 2.27 -8.16 7.93
CA ALA A 27 1.50 -9.31 7.46
C ALA A 27 0.19 -8.89 6.78
N TYR A 28 -0.54 -7.91 7.33
CA TYR A 28 -1.77 -7.44 6.71
C TYR A 28 -1.50 -6.77 5.35
N ILE A 29 -0.46 -5.93 5.28
CA ILE A 29 -0.05 -5.28 4.03
C ILE A 29 0.35 -6.32 2.99
N GLU A 30 1.23 -7.26 3.34
CA GLU A 30 1.78 -8.26 2.41
C GLU A 30 0.74 -9.26 1.93
N VAL A 31 -0.16 -9.72 2.82
CA VAL A 31 -1.17 -10.74 2.49
C VAL A 31 -2.40 -10.14 1.81
N HIS A 32 -2.81 -8.92 2.17
CA HIS A 32 -4.08 -8.34 1.71
C HIS A 32 -3.95 -7.13 0.81
N LEU A 33 -3.04 -6.21 1.10
CA LEU A 33 -2.96 -4.92 0.40
C LEU A 33 -2.09 -4.98 -0.86
N LEU A 34 -0.88 -5.55 -0.79
CA LEU A 34 -0.01 -5.69 -1.96
C LEU A 34 -0.65 -6.50 -3.11
N PRO A 35 -1.34 -7.63 -2.84
CA PRO A 35 -2.01 -8.37 -3.90
C PRO A 35 -3.41 -7.80 -4.21
N ARG A 36 -3.80 -6.68 -3.57
CA ARG A 36 -5.11 -6.03 -3.72
C ARG A 36 -6.31 -6.96 -3.43
N ARG A 37 -6.16 -7.93 -2.51
CA ARG A 37 -7.25 -8.82 -2.08
C ARG A 37 -8.30 -8.08 -1.25
N LYS A 38 -7.90 -7.00 -0.60
CA LYS A 38 -8.79 -6.12 0.16
C LYS A 38 -8.54 -4.67 -0.22
N ILE A 39 -9.62 -3.93 -0.32
CA ILE A 39 -9.60 -2.48 -0.45
C ILE A 39 -9.57 -1.90 0.98
N PRO A 40 -8.57 -1.08 1.34
CA PRO A 40 -8.50 -0.47 2.66
C PRO A 40 -9.66 0.50 2.86
N LYS A 41 -10.23 0.49 4.07
CA LYS A 41 -11.22 1.50 4.48
C LYS A 41 -10.56 2.89 4.57
N PRO A 42 -11.33 3.99 4.51
CA PRO A 42 -10.77 5.35 4.53
C PRO A 42 -9.73 5.61 5.63
N PRO A 43 -9.94 5.19 6.91
CA PRO A 43 -8.94 5.42 7.96
C PRO A 43 -7.60 4.71 7.71
N LEU A 44 -7.63 3.51 7.13
CA LEU A 44 -6.41 2.77 6.80
C LEU A 44 -5.72 3.39 5.58
N LEU A 45 -6.49 3.85 4.59
CA LEU A 45 -5.94 4.55 3.43
C LEU A 45 -5.24 5.86 3.85
N ASP A 46 -5.83 6.61 4.77
CA ASP A 46 -5.21 7.81 5.34
C ASP A 46 -3.94 7.48 6.13
N GLY A 47 -3.96 6.39 6.90
CA GLY A 47 -2.77 5.87 7.58
C GLY A 47 -1.65 5.51 6.61
N LEU A 48 -1.95 4.84 5.50
CA LEU A 48 -0.98 4.49 4.47
C LEU A 48 -0.38 5.74 3.80
N ALA A 49 -1.20 6.74 3.47
CA ALA A 49 -0.74 7.99 2.89
C ALA A 49 0.17 8.77 3.86
N SER A 50 -0.22 8.83 5.14
CA SER A 50 0.58 9.46 6.19
C SER A 50 1.92 8.73 6.39
N ALA A 51 1.92 7.40 6.37
CA ALA A 51 3.14 6.60 6.47
C ALA A 51 4.07 6.80 5.27
N CYS A 52 3.53 6.94 4.05
CA CYS A 52 4.31 7.28 2.87
C CYS A 52 5.00 8.65 3.05
N LEU A 53 4.23 9.66 3.46
CA LEU A 53 4.76 11.01 3.71
C LEU A 53 5.82 11.04 4.81
N ALA A 54 5.57 10.35 5.94
CA ALA A 54 6.50 10.29 7.08
C ALA A 54 7.83 9.61 6.73
N MET A 55 7.84 8.72 5.73
CA MET A 55 9.03 8.04 5.24
C MET A 55 9.67 8.74 4.03
N GLY A 56 9.17 9.91 3.62
CA GLY A 56 9.70 10.68 2.50
C GLY A 56 9.35 10.10 1.13
N ALA A 57 8.33 9.25 1.04
CA ALA A 57 7.85 8.71 -0.21
C ALA A 57 6.93 9.71 -0.93
N ASP A 58 7.18 9.93 -2.21
CA ASP A 58 6.33 10.74 -3.09
C ASP A 58 5.13 9.90 -3.60
N ILE A 59 4.33 9.40 -2.65
CA ILE A 59 3.11 8.63 -2.91
C ILE A 59 1.96 9.32 -2.20
N THR A 60 1.01 9.81 -2.98
CA THR A 60 -0.16 10.50 -2.47
C THR A 60 -1.31 9.53 -2.17
N LYS A 61 -2.32 10.02 -1.44
CA LYS A 61 -3.59 9.30 -1.28
C LYS A 61 -4.25 8.99 -2.64
N GLY A 62 -4.09 9.87 -3.63
CA GLY A 62 -4.60 9.66 -4.99
C GLY A 62 -3.95 8.47 -5.68
N ASP A 63 -2.63 8.32 -5.52
CA ASP A 63 -1.88 7.18 -6.07
C ASP A 63 -2.27 5.86 -5.39
N LEU A 64 -2.50 5.88 -4.07
CA LEU A 64 -3.01 4.73 -3.34
C LEU A 64 -4.42 4.35 -3.82
N LEU A 65 -5.32 5.33 -4.01
CA LEU A 65 -6.64 5.08 -4.58
C LEU A 65 -6.53 4.48 -5.99
N ALA A 66 -5.67 5.04 -6.85
CA ALA A 66 -5.43 4.51 -8.18
C ALA A 66 -4.91 3.07 -8.13
N PHE A 67 -4.05 2.74 -7.17
CA PHE A 67 -3.53 1.38 -6.97
C PHE A 67 -4.61 0.38 -6.54
N PHE A 68 -5.43 0.72 -5.53
CA PHE A 68 -6.43 -0.20 -4.98
C PHE A 68 -7.70 -0.31 -5.83
N TYR A 69 -8.07 0.74 -6.56
CA TYR A 69 -9.28 0.78 -7.40
C TYR A 69 -8.99 0.59 -8.88
N ARG A 70 -7.73 0.38 -9.29
CA ARG A 70 -7.43 -0.12 -10.64
C ARG A 70 -8.08 -1.48 -10.81
N THR A 71 -9.20 -1.50 -11.54
CA THR A 71 -9.71 -2.71 -12.16
C THR A 71 -8.76 -3.04 -13.29
N GLU A 72 -7.72 -3.81 -13.01
CA GLU A 72 -7.15 -4.62 -14.08
C GLU A 72 -8.26 -5.58 -14.48
N ALA A 73 -8.81 -5.36 -15.68
CA ALA A 73 -9.69 -6.33 -16.31
C ALA A 73 -9.03 -7.71 -16.20
N PRO A 74 -9.80 -8.79 -15.96
CA PRO A 74 -9.23 -10.12 -15.94
C PRO A 74 -8.45 -10.28 -17.24
N SER A 75 -7.14 -10.56 -17.12
CA SER A 75 -6.33 -10.97 -18.24
C SER A 75 -6.98 -12.24 -18.77
N VAL A 76 -7.79 -12.09 -19.83
CA VAL A 76 -8.28 -13.21 -20.63
C VAL A 76 -7.03 -13.75 -21.29
N VAL A 77 -6.45 -14.76 -20.65
CA VAL A 77 -5.43 -15.60 -21.28
C VAL A 77 -6.17 -16.34 -22.39
N ALA A 78 -5.79 -16.02 -23.63
CA ALA A 78 -6.28 -16.59 -24.87
C ALA A 78 -6.05 -18.12 -24.94
#